data_AF-A0A7W0APG0-F1
#
_entry.id   AF-A0A7W0APG0-F1
#
_cell.length_a   1.000
_cell.length_b   1.000
_cell.length_c   1.000
_cell.angle_alpha   90.00
_cell.angle_beta   90.00
_cell.angle_gamma   90.00
#
_symmetry.space_group_name_H-M   'P 1'
#
loop_
_entity.id
_entity.type
_entity.pdbx_description
1 polymer ?
#
loop_
_entity_poly.entity_id
_entity_poly.type
_entity_poly.pdbx_seq_one_letter_code
_entity_poly.pdbx_strand_id
1 'polypeptide(L)'
;MNEGDQIPELKVTPDRFLPHRYAGASGDFNPIHIDPEFAKQVGLPGNILHGLYGMGLVARANAAAAGGDPRALKRLSVQFRGMGMP
;
A
#
# COMPACT_ATOMS: atom_id res chain seq x y z
N MET A 1 -8.34 19.40 13.23
CA MET A 1 -9.33 18.31 13.15
C MET A 1 -9.96 18.15 14.50
N ASN A 2 -11.28 18.01 14.52
CA ASN A 2 -12.08 17.61 15.66
C ASN A 2 -12.47 16.14 15.52
N GLU A 3 -12.90 15.53 16.62
CA GLU A 3 -13.45 14.18 16.59
C GLU A 3 -14.69 14.11 15.67
N GLY A 4 -14.76 13.08 14.84
CA GLY A 4 -15.83 12.90 13.86
C GLY A 4 -15.59 13.56 12.50
N ASP A 5 -14.53 14.36 12.35
CA ASP A 5 -14.16 14.93 11.05
C ASP A 5 -13.88 13.83 10.00
N GLN A 6 -14.38 14.05 8.80
CA GLN A 6 -14.06 13.22 7.63
C GLN A 6 -12.62 13.52 7.17
N ILE A 7 -11.90 12.47 6.77
CA ILE A 7 -10.57 12.59 6.17
C ILE A 7 -10.72 12.76 4.65
N PRO A 8 -9.93 13.63 3.99
CA PRO A 8 -9.95 13.74 2.54
C PRO A 8 -9.74 12.39 1.85
N GLU A 9 -10.53 12.12 0.80
CA GLU A 9 -10.39 10.90 0.03
C GLU A 9 -9.03 10.87 -0.68
N LEU A 10 -8.30 9.76 -0.52
CA LEU A 10 -7.12 9.46 -1.33
C LEU A 10 -7.47 8.34 -2.32
N LYS A 11 -7.62 8.71 -3.59
CA LYS A 11 -7.83 7.76 -4.68
C LYS A 11 -6.53 7.52 -5.45
N VAL A 12 -6.15 6.25 -5.56
CA VAL A 12 -5.02 5.81 -6.38
C VAL A 12 -5.40 4.57 -7.17
N THR A 13 -5.04 4.56 -8.45
CA THR A 13 -5.19 3.39 -9.31
C THR A 13 -3.79 2.83 -9.56
N PRO A 14 -3.44 1.68 -8.98
CA PRO A 14 -2.19 1.00 -9.30
C PRO A 14 -2.20 0.58 -10.78
N ASP A 15 -1.02 0.50 -11.38
CA ASP A 15 -0.85 -0.17 -12.67
C ASP A 15 -0.05 -1.46 -12.47
N ARG A 16 -0.01 -2.31 -13.50
CA ARG A 16 0.71 -3.58 -13.49
C ARG A 16 2.19 -3.49 -13.10
N PHE A 17 2.83 -2.33 -13.25
CA PHE A 17 4.25 -2.11 -12.94
C PHE A 17 4.48 -1.51 -11.56
N LEU A 18 3.42 -1.11 -10.85
CA LEU A 18 3.52 -0.58 -9.50
C LEU A 18 4.21 -1.56 -8.53
N PRO A 19 3.88 -2.88 -8.48
CA PRO A 19 4.60 -3.82 -7.62
C PRO A 19 6.11 -3.81 -7.86
N HIS A 20 6.53 -3.75 -9.12
CA HIS A 20 7.96 -3.75 -9.48
C HIS A 20 8.66 -2.48 -9.01
N ARG A 21 8.02 -1.31 -9.19
CA ARG A 21 8.55 -0.03 -8.68
C ARG A 21 8.64 -0.02 -7.16
N TYR A 22 7.61 -0.54 -6.48
CA TYR A 22 7.62 -0.61 -5.02
C TYR A 22 8.67 -1.60 -4.49
N ALA A 23 8.85 -2.75 -5.13
CA ALA A 23 9.91 -3.69 -4.79
C ALA A 23 11.31 -3.03 -4.85
N GLY A 24 11.57 -2.26 -5.91
CA GLY A 24 12.81 -1.47 -6.01
C GLY A 24 12.97 -0.41 -4.92
N ALA A 25 11.89 0.24 -4.50
CA ALA A 25 11.92 1.27 -3.47
C ALA A 25 12.01 0.71 -2.04
N SER A 26 11.36 -0.43 -1.76
CA SER A 26 11.27 -1.04 -0.44
C SER A 26 12.37 -2.06 -0.15
N GLY A 27 12.98 -2.61 -1.20
CA GLY A 27 13.87 -3.77 -1.11
C GLY A 27 13.12 -5.11 -0.95
N ASP A 28 11.79 -5.11 -0.97
CA ASP A 28 10.98 -6.33 -0.91
C ASP A 28 10.75 -6.91 -2.31
N PHE A 29 11.64 -7.82 -2.69
CA PHE A 29 11.61 -8.57 -3.94
C PHE A 29 10.92 -9.94 -3.80
N ASN A 30 9.99 -10.12 -2.86
CA ASN A 30 9.22 -11.36 -2.77
C ASN A 30 8.54 -11.68 -4.13
N PRO A 31 8.80 -12.86 -4.74
CA PRO A 31 8.32 -13.18 -6.08
C PRO A 31 6.80 -13.09 -6.27
N ILE A 32 5.99 -13.25 -5.21
CA ILE A 32 4.52 -13.09 -5.30
C ILE A 32 4.08 -11.70 -5.80
N HIS A 33 4.97 -10.70 -5.71
CA HIS A 33 4.70 -9.33 -6.15
C HIS A 33 5.22 -9.03 -7.56
N ILE A 34 6.18 -9.80 -8.07
CA ILE A 34 6.94 -9.41 -9.28
C ILE A 34 7.09 -10.53 -10.32
N ASP A 35 6.73 -11.77 -9.98
CA ASP A 35 6.74 -12.92 -10.89
C ASP A 35 5.32 -13.51 -10.97
N PRO A 36 4.60 -13.25 -12.08
CA PRO A 36 3.21 -13.68 -12.21
C PRO A 36 3.08 -15.21 -12.31
N GLU A 37 4.11 -15.92 -12.75
CA GLU A 37 4.08 -17.38 -12.82
C GLU A 37 4.33 -17.99 -11.44
N PHE A 38 5.27 -17.46 -10.67
CA PHE A 38 5.44 -17.85 -9.27
C PHE A 38 4.19 -17.57 -8.44
N ALA A 39 3.59 -16.39 -8.60
CA ALA A 39 2.36 -16.03 -7.89
C ALA A 39 1.24 -17.04 -8.16
N LYS A 40 1.06 -17.46 -9.42
CA LYS A 40 0.10 -18.53 -9.78
C LYS A 40 0.45 -19.88 -9.18
N GLN A 41 1.73 -20.26 -9.15
CA GLN A 41 2.18 -21.52 -8.56
C GLN A 41 1.83 -21.63 -7.07
N VAL A 42 1.81 -20.51 -6.33
CA VAL A 42 1.42 -20.48 -4.92
C VAL A 42 -0.09 -20.23 -4.70
N GLY A 43 -0.90 -20.28 -5.77
CA GLY A 43 -2.36 -20.20 -5.69
C GLY A 43 -2.96 -18.80 -5.81
N LEU A 44 -2.19 -17.79 -6.20
CA LEU A 44 -2.69 -16.44 -6.45
C LEU A 44 -3.14 -16.29 -7.93
N PRO A 45 -4.07 -15.36 -8.25
CA PRO A 45 -4.47 -15.13 -9.64
C PRO A 45 -3.39 -14.46 -10.51
N GLY A 46 -2.36 -13.90 -9.88
CA GLY A 46 -1.24 -13.18 -10.49
C GLY A 46 -0.50 -12.36 -9.43
N ASN A 47 0.32 -11.40 -9.86
CA ASN A 47 1.02 -10.51 -8.93
C ASN A 47 0.03 -9.72 -8.07
N ILE A 48 0.28 -9.69 -6.77
CA ILE A 48 -0.47 -8.87 -5.81
C ILE A 48 0.38 -7.67 -5.38
N LEU A 49 -0.27 -6.59 -4.96
CA LEU A 49 0.42 -5.45 -4.34
C LEU A 49 1.04 -5.84 -3.00
N HIS A 50 2.18 -5.23 -2.66
CA HIS A 50 2.74 -5.31 -1.31
C HIS A 50 1.77 -4.74 -0.27
N GLY A 51 1.53 -5.46 0.83
CA GLY A 51 0.71 -4.91 1.92
C GLY A 51 1.27 -3.58 2.45
N LEU A 52 2.60 -3.48 2.56
CA LEU A 52 3.27 -2.27 3.01
C LEU A 52 3.10 -1.07 2.06
N TYR A 53 2.89 -1.30 0.76
CA TYR A 53 2.51 -0.22 -0.16
C TYR A 53 1.16 0.38 0.26
N GLY A 54 0.16 -0.46 0.54
CA GLY A 54 -1.14 -0.04 1.07
C GLY A 54 -1.02 0.70 2.41
N MET A 55 -0.20 0.19 3.33
CA MET A 55 0.10 0.88 4.59
C MET A 55 0.70 2.27 4.35
N GLY A 56 1.61 2.42 3.39
CA GLY A 56 2.19 3.70 3.00
C GLY A 56 1.16 4.70 2.48
N LEU A 57 0.16 4.24 1.71
CA LEU A 57 -0.96 5.09 1.26
C LEU A 57 -1.80 5.59 2.44
N VAL A 58 -2.11 4.71 3.41
CA VAL A 58 -2.84 5.09 4.63
C VAL A 58 -2.04 6.10 5.45
N ALA A 59 -0.72 5.90 5.58
CA ALA A 59 0.17 6.85 6.24
C ALA A 59 0.13 8.23 5.56
N ARG A 60 0.22 8.26 4.22
CA ARG A 60 0.16 9.50 3.43
C ARG A 60 -1.16 10.23 3.62
N ALA A 61 -2.29 9.53 3.57
CA ALA A 61 -3.61 10.12 3.76
C ALA A 61 -3.75 10.76 5.16
N ASN A 62 -3.30 10.05 6.21
CA ASN A 62 -3.35 10.56 7.58
C ASN A 62 -2.40 11.75 7.81
N ALA A 63 -1.19 11.72 7.24
CA ALA A 63 -0.27 12.84 7.32
C ALA A 63 -0.84 14.08 6.62
N ALA A 64 -1.47 13.91 5.45
CA ALA A 64 -2.13 15.01 4.74
C ALA A 64 -3.27 15.63 5.58
N ALA A 65 -4.11 14.79 6.21
CA ALA A 65 -5.18 15.25 7.09
C ALA A 65 -4.67 15.98 8.34
N ALA A 66 -3.49 15.58 8.84
CA ALA A 66 -2.80 16.21 9.97
C ALA A 66 -2.00 17.47 9.59
N GLY A 67 -2.29 18.10 8.44
CA GLY A 67 -1.62 19.35 8.01
C GLY A 67 -0.36 19.14 7.18
N GLY A 68 -0.09 17.91 6.72
CA GLY A 68 0.95 17.60 5.74
C GLY A 68 2.35 17.31 6.30
N ASP A 69 2.59 17.52 7.61
CA ASP A 69 3.86 17.13 8.23
C ASP A 69 3.88 15.62 8.52
N PRO A 70 4.74 14.82 7.86
CA PRO A 70 4.81 13.38 8.10
C PRO A 70 5.20 13.03 9.53
N ARG A 71 5.88 13.93 10.26
CA ARG A 71 6.28 13.73 11.65
C ARG A 71 5.10 13.83 12.62
N ALA A 72 3.95 14.33 12.18
CA ALA A 72 2.72 14.37 12.98
C ALA A 72 2.15 12.96 13.21
N LEU A 73 2.37 12.03 12.26
CA LEU A 73 1.96 10.63 12.42
C LEU A 73 2.95 9.90 13.36
N LYS A 74 2.51 9.64 14.60
CA LYS A 74 3.37 9.00 15.63
C LYS A 74 3.29 7.47 15.65
N ARG A 75 2.15 6.91 15.30
CA ARG A 75 1.90 5.47 15.29
C ARG A 75 0.86 5.15 14.24
N LEU A 76 1.14 4.10 13.46
CA LEU A 76 0.20 3.52 12.51
C LEU A 76 0.13 2.01 12.78
N SER A 77 -1.08 1.50 12.98
CA SER A 77 -1.35 0.07 13.06
C SER A 77 -2.32 -0.27 11.94
N VAL A 78 -2.03 -1.34 11.21
CA VAL A 78 -2.85 -1.81 10.09
C VAL A 78 -3.07 -3.31 10.20
N GLN A 79 -4.20 -3.77 9.66
CA GLN A 79 -4.46 -5.18 9.45
C GLN A 79 -4.77 -5.42 7.97
N PHE A 80 -3.97 -6.27 7.33
CA PHE A 80 -4.22 -6.68 5.96
C PHE A 80 -5.30 -7.77 5.95
N ARG A 81 -6.43 -7.50 5.31
CA ARG A 81 -7.60 -8.41 5.28
C ARG A 81 -7.98 -8.91 3.88
N GLY A 82 -7.27 -8.46 2.86
CA GLY A 82 -7.54 -8.80 1.47
C GLY A 82 -6.34 -8.50 0.58
N MET A 83 -6.40 -9.02 -0.64
CA MET A 83 -5.35 -8.86 -1.63
C MET A 83 -5.62 -7.60 -2.46
N GLY A 84 -4.60 -6.73 -2.57
CA GLY A 84 -4.62 -5.64 -3.53
C GLY A 84 -4.13 -6.15 -4.89
N MET A 85 -4.88 -5.86 -5.95
CA MET A 85 -4.47 -6.18 -7.32
C MET A 85 -3.90 -4.93 -8.00
N PRO A 86 -2.91 -5.08 -8.88
CA PRO A 86 -2.52 -4.03 -9.83
C PRO A 86 -3.61 -3.72 -10.85
#